data_AF-A0A1H9EKM1-F1
#
_entry.id   AF-A0A1H9EKM1-F1
#
_cell.length_a   1.000
_cell.length_b   1.000
_cell.length_c   1.000
_cell.angle_alpha   90.00
_cell.angle_beta   90.00
_cell.angle_gamma   90.00
#
_symmetry.space_group_name_H-M   'P 1'
#
loop_
_entity.id
_entity.type
_entity.pdbx_description
1 polymer ?
#
loop_
_entity_poly.entity_id
_entity_poly.type
_entity_poly.pdbx_seq_one_letter_code
_entity_poly.pdbx_strand_id
1 'polypeptide(L)'
;MNKVMTRTQHHPGTRPPGRRDTRRPTGTPPRTPNSATHRPRTTPPPPTAPAQIPHRPVSPPRPTDLFADRLLAVLTGQRPVHFMLRHTRGHAYDDLAHLAERGPLRTTAHGTRPVVRDIGYFVPRAGAIEAFARISAGDRLRAMAFRLELGTDHRWRCTAVELDGPRRPHPQND
;
A
#
# COMPACT_ATOMS: atom_id res chain seq x y z
N MET A 1 5.53 -47.66 -36.52
CA MET A 1 4.77 -46.91 -37.55
C MET A 1 5.16 -45.43 -37.47
N ASN A 2 5.04 -44.71 -38.60
CA ASN A 2 5.07 -43.24 -38.80
C ASN A 2 5.22 -42.24 -37.61
N LYS A 3 6.08 -41.23 -37.83
CA LYS A 3 6.10 -39.92 -37.11
C LYS A 3 5.12 -38.93 -37.78
N VAL A 4 4.46 -38.06 -37.00
CA VAL A 4 4.04 -36.68 -37.37
C VAL A 4 4.02 -35.86 -36.06
N MET A 5 4.97 -34.98 -35.75
CA MET A 5 5.15 -33.58 -36.21
C MET A 5 3.99 -32.60 -35.94
N THR A 6 4.10 -31.81 -34.86
CA THR A 6 3.91 -30.35 -34.94
C THR A 6 4.87 -29.65 -33.96
N ARG A 7 5.27 -28.41 -34.25
CA ARG A 7 6.35 -27.68 -33.55
C ARG A 7 6.05 -26.18 -33.51
N THR A 8 6.43 -25.50 -32.42
CA THR A 8 6.46 -24.01 -32.29
C THR A 8 5.06 -23.36 -32.36
N GLN A 9 4.84 -22.08 -32.00
CA GLN A 9 5.73 -20.91 -31.98
C GLN A 9 5.55 -20.02 -30.73
N HIS A 10 6.67 -19.44 -30.25
CA HIS A 10 6.65 -18.10 -29.63
C HIS A 10 6.55 -17.04 -30.74
N HIS A 11 5.86 -15.93 -30.49
CA HIS A 11 6.01 -14.71 -31.29
C HIS A 11 5.98 -13.44 -30.41
N PRO A 12 6.63 -12.34 -30.83
CA PRO A 12 6.84 -11.15 -30.02
C PRO A 12 5.66 -10.16 -30.04
N GLY A 13 5.73 -9.13 -29.21
CA GLY A 13 4.65 -8.14 -29.05
C GLY A 13 4.58 -7.08 -30.16
N THR A 14 3.39 -6.51 -30.33
CA THR A 14 3.08 -5.46 -31.31
C THR A 14 2.28 -4.34 -30.67
N ARG A 15 2.79 -3.09 -30.68
CA ARG A 15 2.09 -1.90 -30.15
C ARG A 15 1.82 -0.87 -31.26
N PRO A 16 0.57 -0.70 -31.67
CA PRO A 16 0.14 0.49 -32.41
C PRO A 16 -1.17 1.11 -31.85
N PRO A 17 -1.56 2.34 -32.25
CA PRO A 17 -0.72 3.49 -32.57
C PRO A 17 -1.10 4.72 -31.71
N GLY A 18 -0.37 5.83 -31.86
CA GLY A 18 -0.69 7.08 -31.16
C GLY A 18 -1.97 7.77 -31.65
N ARG A 19 -2.79 8.29 -30.74
CA ARG A 19 -4.00 9.06 -31.03
C ARG A 19 -3.62 10.42 -31.63
N ARG A 20 -3.84 10.62 -32.93
CA ARG A 20 -3.69 11.92 -33.59
C ARG A 20 -4.73 12.91 -33.05
N ASP A 21 -4.30 14.14 -32.74
CA ASP A 21 -5.21 15.26 -32.50
C ASP A 21 -5.62 15.88 -33.85
N THR A 22 -6.89 16.26 -33.98
CA THR A 22 -7.51 16.70 -35.24
C THR A 22 -7.98 18.15 -35.22
N ARG A 23 -7.72 18.92 -34.14
CA ARG A 23 -8.08 20.35 -34.08
C ARG A 23 -6.95 21.28 -34.52
N ARG A 24 -6.66 21.29 -35.82
CA ARG A 24 -5.83 22.32 -36.49
C ARG A 24 -6.50 22.86 -37.76
N PRO A 25 -7.20 24.01 -37.68
CA PRO A 25 -7.45 24.87 -38.83
C PRO A 25 -6.32 25.91 -38.95
N THR A 26 -5.69 26.02 -40.11
CA THR A 26 -4.80 27.13 -40.48
C THR A 26 -5.51 28.08 -41.44
N GLY A 27 -5.51 29.39 -41.19
CA GLY A 27 -6.07 30.39 -42.09
C GLY A 27 -5.56 31.81 -41.80
N THR A 28 -5.03 32.46 -42.84
CA THR A 28 -4.47 33.83 -42.93
C THR A 28 -4.27 34.18 -44.43
N PRO A 29 -3.95 35.42 -44.85
CA PRO A 29 -3.79 36.68 -44.12
C PRO A 29 -5.13 37.49 -44.16
N PRO A 30 -5.36 38.71 -44.73
CA PRO A 30 -4.51 39.68 -45.46
C PRO A 30 -4.03 40.86 -44.56
N ARG A 31 -4.40 42.12 -44.88
CA ARG A 31 -3.96 43.38 -44.25
C ARG A 31 -5.01 44.49 -44.46
N THR A 32 -5.12 45.41 -43.51
CA THR A 32 -4.99 46.88 -43.70
C THR A 32 -4.86 47.59 -42.34
N PRO A 33 -4.15 48.74 -42.25
CA PRO A 33 -4.04 49.52 -41.01
C PRO A 33 -4.94 50.77 -41.03
N ASN A 34 -5.54 51.14 -39.88
CA ASN A 34 -5.85 52.54 -39.57
C ASN A 34 -5.96 52.78 -38.05
N SER A 35 -5.96 54.05 -37.66
CA SER A 35 -5.81 54.55 -36.28
C SER A 35 -7.14 54.84 -35.56
N ALA A 36 -7.00 55.28 -34.29
CA ALA A 36 -7.93 56.12 -33.49
C ALA A 36 -8.69 55.50 -32.28
N THR A 37 -8.22 55.87 -31.09
CA THR A 37 -8.97 56.63 -30.06
C THR A 37 -10.09 55.97 -29.23
N HIS A 38 -9.81 55.84 -27.92
CA HIS A 38 -10.69 55.83 -26.73
C HIS A 38 -11.99 54.98 -26.71
N ARG A 39 -12.00 53.98 -25.81
CA ARG A 39 -13.00 53.91 -24.70
C ARG A 39 -12.47 53.03 -23.55
N PRO A 40 -12.53 53.47 -22.27
CA PRO A 40 -12.25 52.58 -21.15
C PRO A 40 -13.38 51.54 -21.04
N ARG A 41 -13.01 50.25 -20.95
CA ARG A 41 -13.95 49.15 -20.67
C ARG A 41 -13.49 48.43 -19.42
N THR A 42 -14.38 48.30 -18.44
CA THR A 42 -14.10 47.64 -17.16
C THR A 42 -13.67 46.20 -17.37
N THR A 43 -12.47 45.86 -16.88
CA THR A 43 -11.94 44.51 -16.89
C THR A 43 -12.64 43.67 -15.81
N PRO A 44 -13.21 42.50 -16.13
CA PRO A 44 -13.52 41.50 -15.11
C PRO A 44 -12.23 41.04 -14.43
N PRO A 45 -12.26 40.64 -13.15
CA PRO A 45 -11.12 39.96 -12.53
C PRO A 45 -10.83 38.64 -13.27
N PRO A 46 -9.57 38.19 -13.34
CA PRO A 46 -9.23 36.90 -13.91
C PRO A 46 -9.89 35.77 -13.10
N PRO A 47 -10.27 34.65 -13.73
CA PRO A 47 -10.87 33.52 -13.02
C PRO A 47 -9.89 32.96 -11.98
N THR A 48 -10.33 32.92 -10.72
CA THR A 48 -9.54 32.37 -9.61
C THR A 48 -9.16 30.92 -9.92
N ALA A 49 -7.88 30.67 -10.18
CA ALA A 49 -7.38 29.32 -10.29
C ALA A 49 -7.68 28.57 -8.98
N PRO A 50 -8.18 27.32 -9.01
CA PRO A 50 -8.48 26.59 -7.79
C PRO A 50 -7.20 26.48 -6.96
N ALA A 51 -7.28 26.92 -5.70
CA ALA A 51 -6.14 26.90 -4.80
C ALA A 51 -5.57 25.48 -4.74
N GLN A 52 -4.31 25.32 -5.16
CA GLN A 52 -3.64 24.03 -5.11
C GLN A 52 -3.51 23.64 -3.64
N ILE A 53 -4.36 22.71 -3.19
CA ILE A 53 -4.31 22.14 -1.84
C ILE A 53 -2.86 21.67 -1.64
N PRO A 54 -2.11 22.20 -0.65
CA PRO A 54 -0.72 21.80 -0.48
C PRO A 54 -0.66 20.29 -0.29
N HIS A 55 -0.10 19.58 -1.26
CA HIS A 55 0.07 18.13 -1.22
C HIS A 55 1.06 17.82 -0.09
N ARG A 56 0.51 17.64 1.12
CA ARG A 56 1.28 17.33 2.33
C ARG A 56 2.24 16.18 1.98
N PRO A 57 3.55 16.37 2.10
CA PRO A 57 4.50 15.34 1.71
C PRO A 57 4.20 14.09 2.53
N VAL A 58 3.80 13.02 1.84
CA VAL A 58 3.51 11.74 2.47
C VAL A 58 4.85 11.18 2.91
N SER A 59 5.15 11.29 4.20
CA SER A 59 6.34 10.67 4.81
C SER A 59 6.41 9.20 4.38
N PRO A 60 7.59 8.68 4.02
CA PRO A 60 7.71 7.28 3.62
C PRO A 60 7.16 6.39 4.75
N PRO A 61 6.29 5.41 4.43
CA PRO A 61 5.59 4.62 5.44
C PRO A 61 6.60 3.84 6.28
N ARG A 62 6.44 3.88 7.60
CA ARG A 62 7.41 3.29 8.53
C ARG A 62 7.36 1.76 8.41
N PRO A 63 8.45 1.04 8.76
CA PRO A 63 8.41 -0.42 8.78
C PRO A 63 7.30 -0.95 9.69
N THR A 64 6.99 -0.27 10.80
CA THR A 64 5.86 -0.55 11.68
C THR A 64 4.53 -0.57 10.95
N ASP A 65 4.27 0.45 10.13
CA ASP A 65 3.00 0.67 9.45
C ASP A 65 2.83 -0.39 8.34
N LEU A 66 3.89 -0.56 7.54
CA LEU A 66 3.96 -1.57 6.48
C LEU A 66 3.78 -3.00 7.01
N PHE A 67 4.23 -3.30 8.23
CA PHE A 67 4.03 -4.62 8.83
C PHE A 67 2.66 -4.77 9.50
N ALA A 68 2.14 -3.74 10.17
CA ALA A 68 0.79 -3.75 10.73
C ALA A 68 -0.26 -4.03 9.65
N ASP A 69 -0.20 -3.34 8.50
CA ASP A 69 -1.11 -3.56 7.37
C ASP A 69 -1.02 -4.98 6.78
N ARG A 70 0.20 -5.51 6.65
CA ARG A 70 0.43 -6.86 6.10
C ARG A 70 -0.09 -7.95 7.03
N LEU A 71 0.21 -7.84 8.33
CA LEU A 71 -0.27 -8.78 9.35
C LEU A 71 -1.80 -8.71 9.47
N LEU A 72 -2.37 -7.49 9.52
CA LEU A 72 -3.81 -7.29 9.53
C LEU A 72 -4.48 -7.91 8.29
N ALA A 73 -3.90 -7.73 7.10
CA ALA A 73 -4.44 -8.31 5.87
C ALA A 73 -4.42 -9.85 5.86
N VAL A 74 -3.46 -10.49 6.54
CA VAL A 74 -3.43 -11.96 6.71
C VAL A 74 -4.44 -12.42 7.76
N LEU A 75 -4.50 -11.76 8.93
CA LEU A 75 -5.38 -12.11 10.04
C LEU A 75 -6.87 -11.88 9.72
N THR A 76 -7.18 -10.90 8.86
CA THR A 76 -8.53 -10.68 8.28
C THR A 76 -8.80 -11.51 7.02
N GLY A 77 -7.83 -12.31 6.57
CA GLY A 77 -7.96 -13.18 5.41
C GLY A 77 -8.04 -12.49 4.05
N GLN A 78 -7.72 -11.19 3.96
CA GLN A 78 -7.57 -10.49 2.68
C GLN A 78 -6.31 -10.92 1.92
N ARG A 79 -5.36 -11.60 2.59
CA ARG A 79 -4.17 -12.24 2.01
C ARG A 79 -3.93 -13.62 2.65
N PRO A 80 -3.39 -14.60 1.91
CA PRO A 80 -2.96 -15.88 2.48
C PRO A 80 -1.65 -15.72 3.27
N VAL A 81 -1.42 -16.59 4.26
CA VAL A 81 -0.25 -16.53 5.16
C VAL A 81 1.08 -16.57 4.39
N HIS A 82 1.16 -17.35 3.31
CA HIS A 82 2.37 -17.49 2.50
C HIS A 82 2.86 -16.18 1.85
N PHE A 83 2.03 -15.13 1.78
CA PHE A 83 2.45 -13.77 1.39
C PHE A 83 3.54 -13.21 2.32
N MET A 84 3.63 -13.72 3.55
CA MET A 84 4.61 -13.31 4.54
C MET A 84 5.93 -14.11 4.49
N LEU A 85 6.11 -15.11 3.63
CA LEU A 85 7.33 -15.96 3.59
C LEU A 85 8.66 -15.20 3.42
N ARG A 86 8.65 -14.01 2.80
CA ARG A 86 9.85 -13.13 2.69
C ARG A 86 9.90 -12.01 3.75
N HIS A 87 8.91 -11.98 4.62
CA HIS A 87 8.61 -10.91 5.57
C HIS A 87 8.59 -11.40 7.03
N THR A 88 8.41 -12.70 7.31
CA THR A 88 8.62 -13.33 8.63
C THR A 88 10.00 -13.99 8.72
N ARG A 89 10.45 -14.31 9.94
CA ARG A 89 11.61 -15.17 10.22
C ARG A 89 11.40 -15.90 11.56
N GLY A 90 11.82 -17.16 11.63
CA GLY A 90 11.59 -18.01 12.81
C GLY A 90 10.11 -18.27 13.04
N HIS A 91 9.74 -18.54 14.30
CA HIS A 91 8.40 -18.94 14.75
C HIS A 91 7.26 -17.99 14.34
N ALA A 92 7.56 -16.73 14.02
CA ALA A 92 6.55 -15.75 13.60
C ALA A 92 5.76 -16.11 12.34
N TYR A 93 6.24 -17.05 11.51
CA TYR A 93 5.42 -17.59 10.41
C TYR A 93 4.35 -18.54 10.94
N ASP A 94 4.73 -19.44 11.84
CA ASP A 94 3.87 -20.50 12.37
C ASP A 94 2.85 -19.94 13.36
N ASP A 95 3.24 -18.97 14.21
CA ASP A 95 2.30 -18.23 15.05
C ASP A 95 1.31 -17.40 14.21
N LEU A 96 1.75 -16.81 13.09
CA LEU A 96 0.84 -16.13 12.16
C LEU A 96 -0.12 -17.09 11.47
N ALA A 97 0.32 -18.31 11.13
CA ALA A 97 -0.55 -19.36 10.61
C ALA A 97 -1.60 -19.76 11.64
N HIS A 98 -1.17 -20.15 12.85
CA HIS A 98 -2.07 -20.51 13.95
C HIS A 98 -3.05 -19.38 14.32
N LEU A 99 -2.66 -18.11 14.19
CA LEU A 99 -3.55 -16.96 14.39
C LEU A 99 -4.54 -16.78 13.21
N ALA A 100 -4.08 -16.91 11.97
CA ALA A 100 -4.91 -16.73 10.78
C ALA A 100 -5.98 -17.84 10.61
N GLU A 101 -5.66 -19.06 11.06
CA GLU A 101 -6.55 -20.23 11.15
C GLU A 101 -7.64 -20.05 12.21
N ARG A 102 -7.27 -19.61 13.42
CA ARG A 102 -8.23 -19.27 14.51
C ARG A 102 -9.18 -18.13 14.16
N GLY A 103 -8.89 -17.35 13.13
CA GLY A 103 -9.76 -16.29 12.60
C GLY A 103 -10.24 -15.21 13.60
N PRO A 104 -9.47 -14.78 14.62
CA PRO A 104 -9.94 -13.88 15.69
C PRO A 104 -10.42 -12.50 15.20
N LEU A 105 -9.97 -12.07 14.01
CA LEU A 105 -10.40 -10.86 13.30
C LEU A 105 -11.44 -11.11 12.19
N ARG A 106 -11.79 -12.38 11.93
CA ARG A 106 -12.79 -12.77 10.90
C ARG A 106 -14.20 -12.81 11.48
N THR A 107 -14.34 -13.28 12.73
CA THR A 107 -15.63 -13.51 13.42
C THR A 107 -16.25 -12.24 14.01
N THR A 108 -16.09 -11.10 13.33
CA THR A 108 -16.51 -9.78 13.83
C THR A 108 -17.94 -9.50 13.40
N ALA A 109 -18.87 -9.60 14.36
CA ALA A 109 -20.26 -10.03 14.18
C ALA A 109 -21.17 -9.19 13.25
N HIS A 110 -20.75 -8.00 12.81
CA HIS A 110 -21.55 -7.09 11.98
C HIS A 110 -20.88 -6.67 10.67
N GLY A 111 -19.97 -7.50 10.13
CA GLY A 111 -19.33 -7.26 8.82
C GLY A 111 -18.38 -6.05 8.76
N THR A 112 -18.18 -5.35 9.88
CA THR A 112 -17.26 -4.22 9.99
C THR A 112 -15.82 -4.71 9.79
N ARG A 113 -15.17 -4.26 8.71
CA ARG A 113 -13.76 -4.59 8.45
C ARG A 113 -12.87 -4.07 9.59
N PRO A 114 -12.02 -4.93 10.20
CA PRO A 114 -11.05 -4.49 11.18
C PRO A 114 -10.04 -3.49 10.59
N VAL A 115 -9.72 -2.45 11.34
CA VAL A 115 -8.78 -1.38 10.93
C VAL A 115 -7.81 -1.03 12.05
N VAL A 116 -6.56 -0.73 11.69
CA VAL A 116 -5.60 -0.11 12.62
C VAL A 116 -6.09 1.31 12.97
N ARG A 117 -6.05 1.65 14.26
CA ARG A 117 -6.37 2.99 14.78
C ARG A 117 -5.14 3.76 15.24
N ASP A 118 -4.13 3.05 15.73
CA ASP A 118 -2.91 3.61 16.28
C ASP A 118 -1.80 2.54 16.26
N ILE A 119 -0.55 2.99 16.16
CA ILE A 119 0.64 2.15 16.23
C ILE A 119 1.67 2.81 17.16
N GLY A 120 1.98 2.15 18.27
CA GLY A 120 3.10 2.51 19.13
C GLY A 120 4.27 1.55 18.94
N TYR A 121 5.48 2.00 19.26
CA TYR A 121 6.68 1.16 19.18
C TYR A 121 7.77 1.59 20.16
N PHE A 122 8.65 0.64 20.47
CA PHE A 122 9.88 0.78 21.22
C PHE A 122 11.05 0.20 20.41
N VAL A 123 12.26 0.67 20.67
CA VAL A 123 13.48 0.27 19.94
C VAL A 123 14.47 -0.33 20.94
N PRO A 124 14.36 -1.62 21.30
CA PRO A 124 15.19 -2.24 22.34
C PRO A 124 16.68 -2.33 21.98
N ARG A 125 17.01 -2.33 20.68
CA ARG A 125 18.38 -2.20 20.17
C ARG A 125 18.38 -1.68 18.73
N ALA A 126 19.56 -1.30 18.23
CA ALA A 126 19.76 -1.08 16.80
C ALA A 126 19.28 -2.31 15.99
N GLY A 127 18.52 -2.06 14.93
CA GLY A 127 17.96 -3.10 14.07
C GLY A 127 16.89 -4.00 14.73
N ALA A 128 16.28 -3.61 15.86
CA ALA A 128 15.07 -4.25 16.38
C ALA A 128 14.02 -3.20 16.78
N ILE A 129 12.76 -3.47 16.49
CA ILE A 129 11.61 -2.66 16.87
C ILE A 129 10.56 -3.61 17.48
N GLU A 130 10.07 -3.29 18.66
CA GLU A 130 8.91 -3.97 19.26
C GLU A 130 7.73 -3.01 19.16
N ALA A 131 6.67 -3.42 18.47
CA ALA A 131 5.55 -2.57 18.10
C ALA A 131 4.22 -3.19 18.53
N PHE A 132 3.22 -2.33 18.76
CA PHE A 132 1.84 -2.73 18.93
C PHE A 132 0.94 -1.93 17.98
N ALA A 133 -0.05 -2.59 17.40
CA ALA A 133 -1.13 -1.98 16.63
C ALA A 133 -2.45 -2.15 17.39
N ARG A 134 -3.14 -1.04 17.64
CA ARG A 134 -4.50 -1.03 18.20
C ARG A 134 -5.49 -1.20 17.06
N ILE A 135 -6.23 -2.31 17.04
CA ILE A 135 -7.14 -2.70 15.94
C ILE A 135 -8.58 -2.60 16.43
N SER A 136 -9.41 -1.76 15.80
CA SER A 136 -10.86 -1.76 16.05
C SER A 136 -11.59 -2.65 15.06
N ALA A 137 -12.55 -3.44 15.52
CA ALA A 137 -13.43 -4.26 14.70
C ALA A 137 -14.86 -4.19 15.23
N GLY A 138 -15.66 -3.28 14.67
CA GLY A 138 -16.97 -2.93 15.22
C GLY A 138 -16.83 -2.22 16.57
N ASP A 139 -17.55 -2.72 17.57
CA ASP A 139 -17.50 -2.37 18.99
C ASP A 139 -16.19 -2.76 19.69
N ARG A 140 -15.47 -3.76 19.17
CA ARG A 140 -14.33 -4.38 19.87
C ARG A 140 -13.01 -3.72 19.51
N LEU A 141 -12.22 -3.42 20.54
CA LEU A 141 -10.80 -3.09 20.40
C LEU A 141 -9.95 -4.33 20.72
N ARG A 142 -8.98 -4.62 19.86
CA ARG A 142 -8.00 -5.70 19.99
C ARG A 142 -6.58 -5.15 19.88
N ALA A 143 -5.60 -5.88 20.41
CA ALA A 143 -4.20 -5.49 20.38
C ALA A 143 -3.34 -6.54 19.68
N MET A 144 -2.61 -6.12 18.65
CA MET A 144 -1.61 -6.96 17.96
C MET A 144 -0.22 -6.46 18.31
N ALA A 145 0.56 -7.28 19.01
CA ALA A 145 1.98 -7.03 19.26
C ALA A 145 2.84 -7.75 18.21
N PHE A 146 3.90 -7.12 17.73
CA PHE A 146 4.82 -7.74 16.79
C PHE A 146 6.23 -7.16 16.92
N ARG A 147 7.24 -8.02 16.74
CA ARG A 147 8.65 -7.63 16.75
C ARG A 147 9.20 -7.66 15.34
N LEU A 148 9.83 -6.57 14.92
CA LEU A 148 10.54 -6.46 13.65
C LEU A 148 12.05 -6.45 13.89
N GLU A 149 12.80 -7.17 13.07
CA GLU A 149 14.25 -7.13 13.08
C GLU A 149 14.81 -6.89 11.66
N LEU A 150 15.86 -6.07 11.61
CA LEU A 150 16.57 -5.72 10.39
C LEU A 150 17.64 -6.78 10.11
N GLY A 151 17.47 -7.54 9.04
CA GLY A 151 18.49 -8.49 8.59
C GLY A 151 19.76 -7.80 8.07
N THR A 152 20.86 -8.56 7.97
CA THR A 152 22.12 -8.10 7.34
C THR A 152 21.94 -7.67 5.88
N ASP A 153 20.92 -8.20 5.21
CA ASP A 153 20.46 -7.79 3.88
C ASP A 153 19.65 -6.48 3.88
N HIS A 154 19.63 -5.75 5.00
CA HIS A 154 18.90 -4.51 5.24
C HIS A 154 17.38 -4.64 5.04
N ARG A 155 16.81 -5.84 5.22
CA ARG A 155 15.36 -6.08 5.15
C ARG A 155 14.77 -6.36 6.53
N TRP A 156 13.81 -5.52 6.92
CA TRP A 156 12.94 -5.75 8.07
C TRP A 156 12.12 -7.03 7.91
N ARG A 157 12.10 -7.86 8.95
CA ARG A 157 11.26 -9.07 9.05
C ARG A 157 10.60 -9.16 10.41
N CYS A 158 9.37 -9.66 10.45
CA CYS A 158 8.65 -10.00 11.68
C CYS A 158 9.28 -11.25 12.32
N THR A 159 9.74 -11.16 13.57
CA THR A 159 10.38 -12.25 14.32
C THR A 159 9.56 -12.78 15.49
N ALA A 160 8.53 -12.05 15.92
CA ALA A 160 7.45 -12.53 16.78
C ALA A 160 6.13 -11.82 16.42
N VAL A 161 4.98 -12.47 16.60
CA VAL A 161 3.65 -11.85 16.44
C VAL A 161 2.63 -12.47 17.39
N GLU A 162 1.91 -11.63 18.12
CA GLU A 162 0.90 -12.00 19.11
C GLU A 162 -0.35 -11.12 18.90
N LEU A 163 -1.55 -11.68 19.08
CA LEU A 163 -2.82 -10.95 18.98
C LEU A 163 -3.74 -11.41 20.10
N ASP A 164 -4.20 -10.45 20.91
CA ASP A 164 -4.99 -10.64 22.12
C ASP A 164 -4.30 -11.57 23.15
N GLY A 165 -3.63 -10.95 24.13
CA GLY A 165 -2.80 -11.66 25.11
C GLY A 165 -3.57 -12.61 26.06
N PRO A 166 -2.85 -13.41 26.87
CA PRO A 166 -1.42 -13.30 27.15
C PRO A 166 -0.51 -14.14 26.24
N ARG A 167 0.77 -13.79 26.28
CA ARG A 167 1.90 -14.43 25.60
C ARG A 167 1.98 -15.93 25.86
N ARG A 168 2.01 -16.75 24.81
CA ARG A 168 2.46 -18.15 24.94
C ARG A 168 3.96 -18.15 25.28
N PRO A 169 4.44 -18.98 26.23
CA PRO A 169 5.87 -19.09 26.48
C PRO A 169 6.55 -19.64 25.23
N HIS A 170 7.41 -18.84 24.63
CA HIS A 170 8.22 -19.27 23.49
C HIS A 170 9.32 -20.23 24.00
N PRO A 171 9.51 -21.43 23.40
CA PRO A 171 10.67 -22.26 23.71
C PRO A 171 11.94 -21.51 23.27
N GLN A 172 12.64 -20.94 24.24
CA GLN A 172 13.89 -20.23 24.04
C GLN A 172 14.99 -21.26 23.74
N ASN A 173 15.26 -21.47 22.45
CA ASN A 173 16.48 -22.16 22.03
C ASN A 173 17.70 -21.25 22.31
N ASP A 174 18.69 -21.78 23.01
CA ASP A 174 20.10 -21.34 22.94
C ASP A 174 20.66 -21.50 21.51
#